data_AF-A0A7G4A4A7-F1
#
_entry.id   AF-A0A7G4A4A7-F1
#
_cell.length_a   1.000
_cell.length_b   1.000
_cell.length_c   1.000
_cell.angle_alpha   90.00
_cell.angle_beta   90.00
_cell.angle_gamma   90.00
#
_symmetry.space_group_name_H-M   'P 1'
#
loop_
_entity.id
_entity.type
_entity.pdbx_description
1 polymer ?
#
loop_
_entity_poly.entity_id
_entity_poly.type
_entity_poly.pdbx_seq_one_letter_code
_entity_poly.pdbx_strand_id
1 'polypeptide(L)'
;MGFLTFQSSLSNFISFTNRLIKLFDVQLKSIMSYKINFMYSHIYLSTVQATDKEDLRRRINEAHIDPKMSDHPLLTPAAELALKGQFKQVEWLRELGASVDSIAYAYAIAGKHDKVDDYRRLYKANIDIIAQGYAVAGNTLMVGEYQAKYKASVHAIAQGYAFAKNDDQVEHYRKKFKASVHAIAEGYACAGNHEQVLYYWEHHKANINAIARGYALTGQHTQVKNYQTPANVRSIAQGYAITGYHYQVEQYRKKHKECIDAIAQGYAITGDHAKVEEYRTRYKASVHAIAEGYALAGNHIKVEEYRINHGAKPLMIAKGYALAGNHAKVQEYRTTHHVSLFSIAKYYALAGNYDQVHYYQNLADTSRDQNFSKAMITAIVQGYALAENYDKVEEYRKDYKVNVDVIAQSYAMVGNYEKVDEYQTRHGARANPIAQGYASAENHDKVEEYRTKFNADVNAIVESYALAGNHAKVEEYRTKHGASLKAIITGYNLAGNKEKIREYDINKLLSGYLEDREKVVDSSGKIKEYFHDFFFCVQKSLTQKRNAVKEIQRALQGEKVVFSEEHIATLRDGNLGKELRAFVKTGKANELVGKEVHTVREFVDALQNNFSSQLKT
;
A
#
# COMPACT_ATOMS: atom_id res chain seq x y z
N MET A 1 -4.68 -43.91 43.31
CA MET A 1 -5.46 -42.70 43.65
C MET A 1 -4.76 -41.37 43.36
N GLY A 2 -3.42 -41.29 43.21
CA GLY A 2 -2.73 -39.98 43.03
C GLY A 2 -2.77 -39.34 41.63
N PHE A 3 -3.10 -40.09 40.58
CA PHE A 3 -3.05 -39.57 39.19
C PHE A 3 -4.31 -38.79 38.78
N LEU A 4 -5.48 -39.16 39.33
CA LEU A 4 -6.77 -38.53 39.04
C LEU A 4 -6.91 -37.15 39.71
N THR A 5 -6.33 -36.97 40.89
CA THR A 5 -6.31 -35.68 41.60
C THR A 5 -5.42 -34.65 40.92
N PHE A 6 -4.29 -35.07 40.33
CA PHE A 6 -3.37 -34.18 39.62
C PHE A 6 -3.95 -33.65 38.31
N GLN A 7 -4.67 -34.48 37.53
CA GLN A 7 -5.33 -34.04 36.30
C GLN A 7 -6.46 -33.03 36.56
N SER A 8 -7.25 -33.20 37.63
CA SER A 8 -8.31 -32.25 37.96
C SER A 8 -7.75 -30.88 38.38
N SER A 9 -6.63 -30.88 39.12
CA SER A 9 -5.93 -29.66 39.55
C SER A 9 -5.37 -28.89 38.35
N LEU A 10 -4.75 -29.59 37.40
CA LEU A 10 -4.18 -28.98 36.19
C LEU A 10 -5.27 -28.40 35.27
N SER A 11 -6.40 -29.10 35.10
CA SER A 11 -7.55 -28.61 34.33
C SER A 11 -8.16 -27.35 34.96
N ASN A 12 -8.30 -27.32 36.28
CA ASN A 12 -8.80 -26.15 37.00
C ASN A 12 -7.84 -24.95 36.92
N PHE A 13 -6.54 -25.20 36.98
CA PHE A 13 -5.52 -24.15 36.81
C PHE A 13 -5.53 -23.56 35.40
N ILE A 14 -5.63 -24.39 34.35
CA ILE A 14 -5.74 -23.93 32.95
C ILE A 14 -7.05 -23.16 32.70
N SER A 15 -8.16 -23.60 33.30
CA SER A 15 -9.44 -22.90 33.23
C SER A 15 -9.38 -21.52 33.89
N PHE A 16 -8.74 -21.43 35.07
CA PHE A 16 -8.56 -20.19 35.81
C PHE A 16 -7.65 -19.19 35.08
N THR A 17 -6.52 -19.63 34.53
CA THR A 17 -5.62 -18.76 33.74
C THR A 17 -6.28 -18.25 32.47
N ASN A 18 -7.05 -19.09 31.76
CA ASN A 18 -7.82 -18.66 30.59
C ASN A 18 -8.91 -17.64 30.92
N ARG A 19 -9.55 -17.74 32.10
CA ARG A 19 -10.52 -16.73 32.57
C ARG A 19 -9.83 -15.41 32.93
N LEU A 20 -8.68 -15.46 33.59
CA LEU A 20 -7.86 -14.27 33.90
C LEU A 20 -7.37 -13.57 32.63
N ILE A 21 -6.87 -14.32 31.63
CA ILE A 21 -6.44 -13.76 30.34
C ILE A 21 -7.63 -13.09 29.62
N LYS A 22 -8.82 -13.71 29.63
CA LYS A 22 -10.03 -13.08 29.07
C LYS A 22 -10.44 -11.81 29.82
N LEU A 23 -10.36 -11.79 31.15
CA LEU A 23 -10.67 -10.61 31.98
C LEU A 23 -9.70 -9.46 31.74
N PHE A 24 -8.39 -9.75 31.67
CA PHE A 24 -7.38 -8.77 31.32
C PHE A 24 -7.54 -8.25 29.89
N ASP A 25 -7.88 -9.11 28.94
CA ASP A 25 -8.13 -8.72 27.54
C ASP A 25 -9.37 -7.82 27.40
N VAL A 26 -10.44 -8.07 28.17
CA VAL A 26 -11.63 -7.20 28.21
C VAL A 26 -11.32 -5.84 28.86
N GLN A 27 -10.57 -5.80 29.95
CA GLN A 27 -10.15 -4.54 30.57
C GLN A 27 -9.19 -3.73 29.69
N LEU A 28 -8.23 -4.38 29.01
CA LEU A 28 -7.32 -3.71 28.07
C LEU A 28 -8.08 -3.12 26.87
N LYS A 29 -9.07 -3.85 26.33
CA LYS A 29 -9.94 -3.40 25.24
C LYS A 29 -10.77 -2.18 25.64
N SER A 30 -11.29 -2.16 26.86
CA SER A 30 -11.96 -0.99 27.43
C SER A 30 -11.00 0.20 27.48
N ILE A 31 -9.85 0.06 28.15
CA ILE A 31 -8.89 1.15 28.36
C ILE A 31 -8.36 1.75 27.03
N MET A 32 -8.17 0.95 25.98
CA MET A 32 -7.71 1.47 24.68
C MET A 32 -8.81 2.14 23.86
N SER A 33 -10.05 1.62 23.88
CA SER A 33 -11.21 2.32 23.28
C SER A 33 -11.50 3.65 23.97
N TYR A 34 -11.21 3.76 25.28
CA TYR A 34 -11.29 5.00 26.04
C TYR A 34 -10.29 6.07 25.56
N LYS A 35 -9.12 5.71 25.00
CA LYS A 35 -8.04 6.66 24.69
C LYS A 35 -8.25 7.46 23.38
N ILE A 36 -8.86 6.86 22.36
CA ILE A 36 -9.24 7.55 21.10
C ILE A 36 -10.40 8.51 21.37
N ASN A 37 -11.42 8.03 22.09
CA ASN A 37 -12.50 8.88 22.59
C ASN A 37 -11.98 9.95 23.54
N PHE A 38 -10.90 9.72 24.29
CA PHE A 38 -10.28 10.72 25.14
C PHE A 38 -9.66 11.87 24.34
N MET A 39 -8.89 11.60 23.26
CA MET A 39 -8.29 12.69 22.49
C MET A 39 -9.36 13.49 21.72
N TYR A 40 -10.33 12.80 21.12
CA TYR A 40 -11.49 13.44 20.52
C TYR A 40 -12.24 14.34 21.52
N SER A 41 -12.60 13.77 22.67
CA SER A 41 -13.31 14.50 23.73
C SER A 41 -12.48 15.63 24.31
N HIS A 42 -11.17 15.45 24.45
CA HIS A 42 -10.25 16.47 24.95
C HIS A 42 -10.24 17.68 24.03
N ILE A 43 -10.06 17.49 22.71
CA ILE A 43 -10.08 18.59 21.74
C ILE A 43 -11.47 19.24 21.74
N TYR A 44 -12.54 18.45 21.64
CA TYR A 44 -13.91 18.97 21.60
C TYR A 44 -14.23 19.82 22.85
N LEU A 45 -14.04 19.26 24.04
CA LEU A 45 -14.33 19.94 25.30
C LEU A 45 -13.41 21.15 25.53
N SER A 46 -12.12 21.03 25.22
CA SER A 46 -11.19 22.17 25.29
C SER A 46 -11.62 23.31 24.39
N THR A 47 -12.15 23.00 23.20
CA THR A 47 -12.67 24.00 22.26
C THR A 47 -13.92 24.68 22.77
N VAL A 48 -14.87 23.91 23.31
CA VAL A 48 -16.10 24.47 23.89
C VAL A 48 -15.80 25.36 25.10
N GLN A 49 -14.80 25.02 25.90
CA GLN A 49 -14.44 25.75 27.12
C GLN A 49 -13.48 26.93 26.90
N ALA A 50 -12.83 27.01 25.74
CA ALA A 50 -11.87 28.06 25.46
C ALA A 50 -12.54 29.43 25.34
N THR A 51 -11.92 30.46 25.91
CA THR A 51 -12.40 31.85 25.82
C THR A 51 -12.04 32.49 24.48
N ASP A 52 -10.92 32.08 23.90
CA ASP A 52 -10.37 32.53 22.63
C ASP A 52 -9.44 31.47 22.02
N LYS A 53 -8.92 31.75 20.82
CA LYS A 53 -8.05 30.83 20.07
C LYS A 53 -6.71 30.56 20.77
N GLU A 54 -6.13 31.54 21.45
CA GLU A 54 -4.84 31.34 22.13
C GLU A 54 -5.04 30.53 23.42
N ASP A 55 -6.15 30.75 24.12
CA ASP A 55 -6.55 29.87 25.22
C ASP A 55 -6.74 28.42 24.74
N LEU A 56 -7.43 28.24 23.60
CA LEU A 56 -7.58 26.93 22.97
C LEU A 56 -6.22 26.30 22.64
N ARG A 57 -5.33 27.04 21.98
CA ARG A 57 -3.98 26.58 21.63
C ARG A 57 -3.22 26.06 22.86
N ARG A 58 -3.30 26.76 23.99
CA ARG A 58 -2.68 26.33 25.26
C ARG A 58 -3.34 25.06 25.82
N ARG A 59 -4.66 24.94 25.75
CA ARG A 59 -5.40 23.75 26.26
C ARG A 59 -5.12 22.48 25.46
N ILE A 60 -4.99 22.60 24.13
CA ILE A 60 -4.73 21.43 23.29
C ILE A 60 -3.25 21.01 23.31
N ASN A 61 -2.32 21.92 23.64
CA ASN A 61 -0.90 21.62 23.90
C ASN A 61 -0.26 20.64 22.88
N GLU A 62 -0.26 21.02 21.59
CA GLU A 62 0.25 20.20 20.47
C GLU A 62 -0.50 18.89 20.20
N ALA A 63 -1.64 18.65 20.84
CA ALA A 63 -2.48 17.52 20.52
C ALA A 63 -2.94 17.56 19.06
N HIS A 64 -3.05 16.37 18.45
CA HIS A 64 -3.58 16.23 17.11
C HIS A 64 -5.03 16.73 17.05
N ILE A 65 -5.33 17.62 16.10
CA ILE A 65 -6.55 18.43 16.05
C ILE A 65 -7.73 17.73 15.36
N ASP A 66 -7.46 16.74 14.51
CA ASP A 66 -8.47 15.99 13.74
C ASP A 66 -8.58 14.50 14.13
N PRO A 67 -8.61 14.14 15.43
CA PRO A 67 -8.89 12.76 15.79
C PRO A 67 -10.25 12.40 15.22
N LYS A 68 -10.35 11.25 14.56
CA LYS A 68 -11.58 10.80 13.93
C LYS A 68 -12.47 10.08 14.94
N MET A 69 -13.77 10.36 14.90
CA MET A 69 -14.75 9.63 15.68
C MET A 69 -14.84 8.19 15.19
N SER A 70 -14.89 7.25 16.12
CA SER A 70 -14.67 5.83 15.83
C SER A 70 -15.78 5.17 14.99
N ASP A 71 -16.99 5.69 15.08
CA ASP A 71 -18.21 5.28 14.36
C ASP A 71 -18.53 6.17 13.15
N HIS A 72 -17.81 7.29 12.96
CA HIS A 72 -17.97 8.18 11.81
C HIS A 72 -16.60 8.70 11.32
N PRO A 73 -15.95 8.03 10.34
CA PRO A 73 -14.56 8.31 9.93
C PRO A 73 -14.27 9.70 9.35
N LEU A 74 -15.32 10.48 9.07
CA LEU A 74 -15.24 11.87 8.61
C LEU A 74 -15.62 12.90 9.68
N LEU A 75 -16.02 12.47 10.89
CA LEU A 75 -16.40 13.38 11.95
C LEU A 75 -15.21 13.62 12.89
N THR A 76 -14.60 14.79 12.78
CA THR A 76 -13.58 15.32 13.71
C THR A 76 -14.23 16.24 14.75
N PRO A 77 -13.52 16.68 15.81
CA PRO A 77 -14.07 17.65 16.77
C PRO A 77 -14.57 18.94 16.10
N ALA A 78 -13.83 19.45 15.11
CA ALA A 78 -14.24 20.63 14.35
C ALA A 78 -15.50 20.36 13.51
N ALA A 79 -15.59 19.17 12.90
CA ALA A 79 -16.78 18.76 12.15
C ALA A 79 -18.02 18.62 13.07
N GLU A 80 -17.86 18.07 14.28
CA GLU A 80 -18.96 17.98 15.23
C GLU A 80 -19.45 19.36 15.70
N LEU A 81 -18.52 20.29 15.96
CA LEU A 81 -18.86 21.68 16.26
C LEU A 81 -19.57 22.36 15.08
N ALA A 82 -19.19 22.05 13.84
CA ALA A 82 -19.86 22.53 12.63
C ALA A 82 -21.30 21.99 12.52
N LEU A 83 -21.53 20.70 12.80
CA LEU A 83 -22.88 20.13 12.91
C LEU A 83 -23.74 20.85 13.95
N LYS A 84 -23.13 21.22 15.08
CA LYS A 84 -23.79 21.93 16.20
C LYS A 84 -23.91 23.44 15.99
N GLY A 85 -23.43 23.99 14.86
CA GLY A 85 -23.50 25.42 14.54
C GLY A 85 -22.58 26.31 15.37
N GLN A 86 -21.53 25.76 15.99
CA GLN A 86 -20.56 26.49 16.81
C GLN A 86 -19.49 27.18 15.93
N PHE A 87 -19.92 28.08 15.05
CA PHE A 87 -19.08 28.60 13.96
C PHE A 87 -17.77 29.25 14.42
N LYS A 88 -17.80 29.99 15.54
CA LYS A 88 -16.61 30.68 16.08
C LYS A 88 -15.52 29.67 16.49
N GLN A 89 -15.94 28.63 17.18
CA GLN A 89 -15.08 27.54 17.65
C GLN A 89 -14.53 26.70 16.49
N VAL A 90 -15.36 26.47 15.45
CA VAL A 90 -14.91 25.81 14.21
C VAL A 90 -13.78 26.61 13.56
N GLU A 91 -13.91 27.93 13.46
CA GLU A 91 -12.86 28.78 12.90
C GLU A 91 -11.57 28.76 13.74
N TRP A 92 -11.67 28.72 15.07
CA TRP A 92 -10.49 28.54 15.93
C TRP A 92 -9.76 27.24 15.62
N LEU A 93 -10.47 26.13 15.50
CA LEU A 93 -9.87 24.84 15.16
C LEU A 93 -9.30 24.83 13.74
N ARG A 94 -10.01 25.39 12.75
CA ARG A 94 -9.51 25.52 11.37
C ARG A 94 -8.19 26.29 11.33
N GLU A 95 -8.09 27.41 12.04
CA GLU A 95 -6.86 28.21 12.12
C GLU A 95 -5.71 27.53 12.86
N LEU A 96 -6.03 26.57 13.72
CA LEU A 96 -5.04 25.71 14.36
C LEU A 96 -4.67 24.49 13.50
N GLY A 97 -5.35 24.27 12.36
CA GLY A 97 -5.01 23.25 11.37
C GLY A 97 -6.06 22.16 11.17
N ALA A 98 -7.28 22.33 11.67
CA ALA A 98 -8.35 21.35 11.46
C ALA A 98 -8.74 21.21 9.98
N SER A 99 -9.16 20.01 9.60
CA SER A 99 -9.50 19.59 8.25
C SER A 99 -10.68 20.39 7.70
N VAL A 100 -10.41 21.20 6.67
CA VAL A 100 -11.42 21.98 5.96
C VAL A 100 -12.47 21.08 5.29
N ASP A 101 -12.07 19.89 4.85
CA ASP A 101 -12.95 18.90 4.22
C ASP A 101 -13.93 18.30 5.22
N SER A 102 -13.44 17.92 6.41
CA SER A 102 -14.28 17.36 7.48
C SER A 102 -15.28 18.40 7.99
N ILE A 103 -14.87 19.66 8.09
CA ILE A 103 -15.75 20.78 8.45
C ILE A 103 -16.81 21.02 7.36
N ALA A 104 -16.41 21.09 6.10
CA ALA A 104 -17.33 21.34 4.98
C ALA A 104 -18.34 20.18 4.80
N TYR A 105 -17.90 18.94 5.00
CA TYR A 105 -18.74 17.76 5.08
C TYR A 105 -19.84 17.91 6.14
N ALA A 106 -19.45 18.30 7.36
CA ALA A 106 -20.40 18.54 8.44
C ALA A 106 -21.36 19.69 8.16
N TYR A 107 -20.90 20.81 7.60
CA TYR A 107 -21.81 21.88 7.20
C TYR A 107 -22.81 21.44 6.13
N ALA A 108 -22.40 20.57 5.21
CA ALA A 108 -23.29 20.00 4.21
C ALA A 108 -24.36 19.11 4.86
N ILE A 109 -23.97 18.26 5.81
CA ILE A 109 -24.93 17.47 6.60
C ILE A 109 -25.91 18.36 7.34
N ALA A 110 -25.42 19.42 7.99
CA ALA A 110 -26.24 20.35 8.77
C ALA A 110 -27.06 21.32 7.91
N GLY A 111 -27.00 21.23 6.58
CA GLY A 111 -27.71 22.13 5.66
C GLY A 111 -27.26 23.59 5.74
N LYS A 112 -26.01 23.87 6.13
CA LYS A 112 -25.45 25.23 6.25
C LYS A 112 -24.82 25.67 4.93
N HIS A 113 -25.65 25.84 3.90
CA HIS A 113 -25.21 26.09 2.51
C HIS A 113 -24.22 27.26 2.36
N ASP A 114 -24.46 28.38 3.03
CA ASP A 114 -23.55 29.54 2.99
C ASP A 114 -22.15 29.19 3.50
N LYS A 115 -22.06 28.41 4.58
CA LYS A 115 -20.78 27.95 5.14
C LYS A 115 -20.10 26.92 4.27
N VAL A 116 -20.87 26.06 3.61
CA VAL A 116 -20.33 25.15 2.61
C VAL A 116 -19.72 25.95 1.45
N ASP A 117 -20.38 27.01 0.97
CA ASP A 117 -19.85 27.85 -0.11
C ASP A 117 -18.59 28.62 0.32
N ASP A 118 -18.58 29.19 1.53
CA ASP A 118 -17.40 29.82 2.14
C ASP A 118 -16.21 28.83 2.12
N TYR A 119 -16.41 27.61 2.63
CA TYR A 119 -15.34 26.61 2.73
C TYR A 119 -14.86 26.11 1.37
N ARG A 120 -15.78 25.88 0.43
CA ARG A 120 -15.46 25.53 -0.95
C ARG A 120 -14.63 26.62 -1.63
N ARG A 121 -15.01 27.89 -1.47
CA ARG A 121 -14.41 29.02 -2.21
C ARG A 121 -13.12 29.52 -1.58
N LEU A 122 -13.13 29.76 -0.27
CA LEU A 122 -12.03 30.38 0.46
C LEU A 122 -10.98 29.36 0.87
N TYR A 123 -11.43 28.19 1.34
CA TYR A 123 -10.55 27.16 1.90
C TYR A 123 -10.34 25.95 0.97
N LYS A 124 -10.96 25.98 -0.22
CA LYS A 124 -10.82 24.96 -1.26
C LYS A 124 -11.20 23.55 -0.78
N ALA A 125 -12.21 23.46 0.08
CA ALA A 125 -12.72 22.18 0.55
C ALA A 125 -13.17 21.30 -0.63
N ASN A 126 -12.91 19.99 -0.51
CA ASN A 126 -13.13 19.01 -1.55
C ASN A 126 -14.62 18.88 -1.90
N ILE A 127 -14.92 19.03 -3.19
CA ILE A 127 -16.28 19.02 -3.75
C ILE A 127 -16.96 17.65 -3.54
N ASP A 128 -16.23 16.55 -3.68
CA ASP A 128 -16.76 15.20 -3.52
C ASP A 128 -17.15 14.92 -2.07
N ILE A 129 -16.33 15.37 -1.13
CA ILE A 129 -16.61 15.27 0.30
C ILE A 129 -17.85 16.11 0.66
N ILE A 130 -17.98 17.32 0.12
CA ILE A 130 -19.19 18.13 0.33
C ILE A 130 -20.44 17.43 -0.23
N ALA A 131 -20.37 16.90 -1.45
CA ALA A 131 -21.48 16.21 -2.09
C ALA A 131 -21.86 14.93 -1.34
N GLN A 132 -20.88 14.20 -0.83
CA GLN A 132 -21.09 13.06 0.07
C GLN A 132 -21.82 13.48 1.34
N GLY A 133 -21.46 14.62 1.95
CA GLY A 133 -22.15 15.17 3.12
C GLY A 133 -23.62 15.50 2.85
N TYR A 134 -23.93 16.14 1.71
CA TYR A 134 -25.32 16.37 1.31
C TYR A 134 -26.09 15.07 1.02
N ALA A 135 -25.44 14.06 0.43
CA ALA A 135 -26.03 12.75 0.21
C ALA A 135 -26.36 12.05 1.54
N VAL A 136 -25.46 12.14 2.53
CA VAL A 136 -25.69 11.61 3.89
C VAL A 136 -26.87 12.30 4.56
N ALA A 137 -27.03 13.62 4.37
CA ALA A 137 -28.21 14.35 4.85
C ALA A 137 -29.49 14.12 4.03
N GLY A 138 -29.44 13.38 2.93
CA GLY A 138 -30.58 13.18 2.05
C GLY A 138 -30.99 14.42 1.24
N ASN A 139 -30.13 15.44 1.15
CA ASN A 139 -30.43 16.67 0.42
C ASN A 139 -30.19 16.49 -1.10
N THR A 140 -31.16 15.87 -1.77
CA THR A 140 -31.10 15.54 -3.20
C THR A 140 -30.95 16.78 -4.10
N LEU A 141 -31.48 17.93 -3.69
CA LEU A 141 -31.35 19.19 -4.44
C LEU A 141 -29.87 19.63 -4.50
N MET A 142 -29.22 19.70 -3.35
CA MET A 142 -27.82 20.12 -3.29
C MET A 142 -26.88 19.08 -3.88
N VAL A 143 -27.18 17.78 -3.71
CA VAL A 143 -26.45 16.72 -4.42
C VAL A 143 -26.55 16.93 -5.93
N GLY A 144 -27.74 17.22 -6.46
CA GLY A 144 -27.96 17.51 -7.88
C GLY A 144 -27.18 18.74 -8.36
N GLU A 145 -27.18 19.84 -7.58
CA GLU A 145 -26.37 21.02 -7.89
C GLU A 145 -24.88 20.68 -7.92
N TYR A 146 -24.37 20.00 -6.90
CA TYR A 146 -22.94 19.69 -6.80
C TYR A 146 -22.47 18.74 -7.90
N GLN A 147 -23.28 17.76 -8.26
CA GLN A 147 -23.02 16.90 -9.40
C GLN A 147 -23.04 17.70 -10.72
N ALA A 148 -24.05 18.53 -10.96
CA ALA A 148 -24.23 19.20 -12.24
C ALA A 148 -23.23 20.34 -12.46
N LYS A 149 -23.06 21.20 -11.46
CA LYS A 149 -22.30 22.46 -11.51
C LYS A 149 -20.84 22.27 -11.15
N TYR A 150 -20.56 21.48 -10.11
CA TYR A 150 -19.21 21.32 -9.57
C TYR A 150 -18.59 19.96 -9.93
N LYS A 151 -19.30 19.12 -10.71
CA LYS A 151 -18.83 17.81 -11.19
C LYS A 151 -18.43 16.84 -10.08
N ALA A 152 -19.14 16.91 -8.96
CA ALA A 152 -18.93 15.98 -7.85
C ALA A 152 -19.05 14.51 -8.30
N SER A 153 -18.19 13.67 -7.75
CA SER A 153 -18.11 12.24 -8.04
C SER A 153 -19.41 11.52 -7.68
N VAL A 154 -19.98 10.84 -8.67
CA VAL A 154 -21.16 9.97 -8.51
C VAL A 154 -20.88 8.80 -7.57
N HIS A 155 -19.61 8.41 -7.43
CA HIS A 155 -19.19 7.36 -6.50
C HIS A 155 -19.21 7.84 -5.06
N ALA A 156 -18.70 9.05 -4.80
CA ALA A 156 -18.73 9.67 -3.47
C ALA A 156 -20.18 9.95 -3.01
N ILE A 157 -21.02 10.43 -3.94
CA ILE A 157 -22.46 10.63 -3.69
C ILE A 157 -23.14 9.31 -3.32
N ALA A 158 -22.95 8.25 -4.14
CA ALA A 158 -23.56 6.95 -3.88
C ALA A 158 -23.04 6.33 -2.57
N GLN A 159 -21.76 6.50 -2.24
CA GLN A 159 -21.20 6.09 -0.95
C GLN A 159 -21.86 6.84 0.20
N GLY A 160 -22.14 8.14 0.06
CA GLY A 160 -22.87 8.92 1.04
C GLY A 160 -24.30 8.41 1.26
N TYR A 161 -25.04 8.14 0.19
CA TYR A 161 -26.38 7.53 0.30
C TYR A 161 -26.35 6.13 0.93
N ALA A 162 -25.36 5.30 0.58
CA ALA A 162 -25.17 3.97 1.17
C ALA A 162 -24.84 4.08 2.66
N PHE A 163 -24.00 5.05 3.03
CA PHE A 163 -23.68 5.33 4.43
C PHE A 163 -24.92 5.75 5.23
N ALA A 164 -25.80 6.56 4.63
CA ALA A 164 -27.09 6.94 5.20
C ALA A 164 -28.20 5.88 5.06
N LYS A 165 -27.89 4.69 4.49
CA LYS A 165 -28.83 3.60 4.24
C LYS A 165 -30.05 4.01 3.37
N ASN A 166 -29.83 4.90 2.41
CA ASN A 166 -30.84 5.33 1.45
C ASN A 166 -30.77 4.47 0.16
N ASP A 167 -31.34 3.27 0.24
CA ASP A 167 -31.22 2.24 -0.81
C ASP A 167 -31.79 2.70 -2.16
N ASP A 168 -32.87 3.49 -2.16
CA ASP A 168 -33.48 4.02 -3.39
C ASP A 168 -32.52 4.95 -4.15
N GLN A 169 -31.86 5.85 -3.44
CA GLN A 169 -30.88 6.75 -4.06
C GLN A 169 -29.59 6.01 -4.45
N VAL A 170 -29.16 5.02 -3.66
CA VAL A 170 -28.04 4.15 -4.04
C VAL A 170 -28.32 3.47 -5.37
N GLU A 171 -29.49 2.84 -5.52
CA GLU A 171 -29.88 2.15 -6.75
C GLU A 171 -30.08 3.12 -7.92
N HIS A 172 -30.60 4.32 -7.66
CA HIS A 172 -30.68 5.38 -8.66
C HIS A 172 -29.28 5.71 -9.22
N TYR A 173 -28.32 5.98 -8.35
CA TYR A 173 -26.96 6.34 -8.74
C TYR A 173 -26.20 5.18 -9.38
N ARG A 174 -26.37 3.95 -8.88
CA ARG A 174 -25.78 2.75 -9.48
C ARG A 174 -26.30 2.52 -10.91
N LYS A 175 -27.62 2.57 -11.10
CA LYS A 175 -28.24 2.24 -12.40
C LYS A 175 -28.07 3.35 -13.43
N LYS A 176 -28.38 4.59 -13.05
CA LYS A 176 -28.42 5.75 -13.94
C LYS A 176 -27.04 6.37 -14.16
N PHE A 177 -26.26 6.49 -13.11
CA PHE A 177 -24.97 7.19 -13.13
C PHE A 177 -23.76 6.24 -12.99
N LYS A 178 -23.98 4.92 -13.04
CA LYS A 178 -22.94 3.89 -13.02
C LYS A 178 -21.98 4.03 -11.83
N ALA A 179 -22.53 4.38 -10.67
CA ALA A 179 -21.73 4.47 -9.46
C ALA A 179 -21.06 3.13 -9.10
N SER A 180 -19.80 3.18 -8.64
CA SER A 180 -19.00 2.02 -8.29
C SER A 180 -19.66 1.19 -7.19
N VAL A 181 -19.87 -0.09 -7.48
CA VAL A 181 -20.41 -1.08 -6.53
C VAL A 181 -19.47 -1.28 -5.34
N HIS A 182 -18.18 -0.99 -5.51
CA HIS A 182 -17.16 -1.08 -4.46
C HIS A 182 -17.29 0.09 -3.48
N ALA A 183 -17.48 1.32 -3.97
CA ALA A 183 -17.73 2.50 -3.14
C ALA A 183 -19.05 2.40 -2.37
N ILE A 184 -20.10 1.88 -3.03
CA ILE A 184 -21.40 1.61 -2.40
C ILE A 184 -21.24 0.58 -1.26
N ALA A 185 -20.58 -0.55 -1.54
CA ALA A 185 -20.38 -1.59 -0.53
C ALA A 185 -19.50 -1.11 0.65
N GLU A 186 -18.48 -0.28 0.41
CA GLU A 186 -17.72 0.38 1.49
C GLU A 186 -18.63 1.32 2.31
N GLY A 187 -19.51 2.09 1.67
CA GLY A 187 -20.51 2.93 2.35
C GLY A 187 -21.43 2.14 3.27
N TYR A 188 -22.01 1.04 2.78
CA TYR A 188 -22.83 0.14 3.60
C TYR A 188 -22.03 -0.55 4.71
N ALA A 189 -20.79 -0.95 4.45
CA ALA A 189 -19.91 -1.53 5.46
C ALA A 189 -19.65 -0.53 6.60
N CYS A 190 -19.32 0.72 6.26
CA CYS A 190 -19.22 1.82 7.21
C CYS A 190 -20.54 2.05 7.98
N ALA A 191 -21.70 1.94 7.32
CA ALA A 191 -23.01 2.06 7.98
C ALA A 191 -23.40 0.86 8.87
N GLY A 192 -22.62 -0.22 8.83
CA GLY A 192 -22.95 -1.50 9.46
C GLY A 192 -24.18 -2.20 8.85
N ASN A 193 -24.52 -1.90 7.59
CA ASN A 193 -25.61 -2.58 6.88
C ASN A 193 -25.11 -3.89 6.25
N HIS A 194 -24.99 -4.93 7.06
CA HIS A 194 -24.39 -6.20 6.63
C HIS A 194 -25.17 -6.90 5.52
N GLU A 195 -26.50 -6.80 5.54
CA GLU A 195 -27.37 -7.39 4.51
C GLU A 195 -27.06 -6.80 3.14
N GLN A 196 -26.99 -5.47 3.03
CA GLN A 196 -26.64 -4.82 1.78
C GLN A 196 -25.19 -5.09 1.36
N VAL A 197 -24.26 -5.20 2.30
CA VAL A 197 -22.88 -5.61 1.98
C VAL A 197 -22.84 -7.00 1.35
N LEU A 198 -23.55 -7.97 1.92
CA LEU A 198 -23.64 -9.32 1.37
C LEU A 198 -24.28 -9.31 -0.02
N TYR A 199 -25.40 -8.58 -0.18
CA TYR A 199 -26.06 -8.45 -1.47
C TYR A 199 -25.09 -7.91 -2.54
N TYR A 200 -24.40 -6.81 -2.27
CA TYR A 200 -23.44 -6.21 -3.21
C TYR A 200 -22.21 -7.09 -3.46
N TRP A 201 -21.73 -7.81 -2.45
CA TRP A 201 -20.62 -8.74 -2.63
C TRP A 201 -21.01 -9.93 -3.52
N GLU A 202 -22.16 -10.56 -3.26
CA GLU A 202 -22.59 -11.77 -3.95
C GLU A 202 -23.10 -11.50 -5.37
N HIS A 203 -23.92 -10.45 -5.54
CA HIS A 203 -24.64 -10.15 -6.78
C HIS A 203 -23.93 -9.14 -7.68
N HIS A 204 -23.13 -8.25 -7.08
CA HIS A 204 -22.42 -7.19 -7.81
C HIS A 204 -20.90 -7.33 -7.73
N LYS A 205 -20.39 -8.42 -7.14
CA LYS A 205 -18.95 -8.72 -7.04
C LYS A 205 -18.15 -7.57 -6.44
N ALA A 206 -18.74 -6.86 -5.48
CA ALA A 206 -18.09 -5.78 -4.77
C ALA A 206 -16.77 -6.24 -4.12
N ASN A 207 -15.84 -5.29 -3.97
CA ASN A 207 -14.45 -5.61 -3.67
C ASN A 207 -14.35 -5.85 -2.17
N ILE A 208 -13.94 -7.07 -1.81
CA ILE A 208 -13.82 -7.50 -0.42
C ILE A 208 -12.84 -6.65 0.39
N ASN A 209 -11.83 -6.05 -0.24
CA ASN A 209 -10.89 -5.15 0.41
C ASN A 209 -11.56 -3.83 0.82
N ALA A 210 -12.43 -3.29 -0.05
CA ALA A 210 -13.18 -2.07 0.23
C ALA A 210 -14.20 -2.31 1.36
N ILE A 211 -14.89 -3.46 1.32
CA ILE A 211 -15.81 -3.90 2.37
C ILE A 211 -15.09 -4.05 3.72
N ALA A 212 -13.98 -4.81 3.74
CA ALA A 212 -13.24 -5.08 4.97
C ALA A 212 -12.60 -3.80 5.54
N ARG A 213 -12.14 -2.88 4.68
CA ARG A 213 -11.67 -1.55 5.07
C ARG A 213 -12.81 -0.72 5.68
N GLY A 214 -14.00 -0.70 5.09
CA GLY A 214 -15.15 0.03 5.64
C GLY A 214 -15.55 -0.43 7.05
N TYR A 215 -15.60 -1.75 7.26
CA TYR A 215 -15.80 -2.31 8.60
C TYR A 215 -14.65 -1.98 9.57
N ALA A 216 -13.40 -1.98 9.11
CA ALA A 216 -12.25 -1.63 9.94
C ALA A 216 -12.26 -0.15 10.35
N LEU A 217 -12.60 0.75 9.42
CA LEU A 217 -12.74 2.17 9.66
C LEU A 217 -13.74 2.43 10.79
N THR A 218 -14.84 1.68 10.85
CA THR A 218 -15.92 1.87 11.84
C THR A 218 -15.84 0.92 13.04
N GLY A 219 -14.72 0.21 13.22
CA GLY A 219 -14.51 -0.64 14.39
C GLY A 219 -15.38 -1.89 14.47
N GLN A 220 -15.98 -2.33 13.37
CA GLN A 220 -16.85 -3.51 13.34
C GLN A 220 -16.02 -4.80 13.30
N HIS A 221 -15.28 -5.07 14.39
CA HIS A 221 -14.24 -6.10 14.46
C HIS A 221 -14.74 -7.52 14.14
N THR A 222 -15.97 -7.84 14.54
CA THR A 222 -16.59 -9.14 14.24
C THR A 222 -16.78 -9.30 12.73
N GLN A 223 -17.24 -8.25 12.06
CA GLN A 223 -17.41 -8.29 10.60
C GLN A 223 -16.08 -8.34 9.88
N VAL A 224 -15.08 -7.57 10.32
CA VAL A 224 -13.72 -7.66 9.74
C VAL A 224 -13.18 -9.09 9.76
N LYS A 225 -13.42 -9.87 10.83
CA LYS A 225 -13.00 -11.28 10.90
C LYS A 225 -13.66 -12.16 9.84
N ASN A 226 -14.93 -11.91 9.51
CA ASN A 226 -15.66 -12.66 8.49
C ASN A 226 -15.08 -12.45 7.09
N TYR A 227 -14.46 -11.30 6.84
CA TYR A 227 -13.85 -10.94 5.55
C TYR A 227 -12.32 -11.02 5.57
N GLN A 228 -11.69 -11.49 6.65
CA GLN A 228 -10.22 -11.49 6.79
C GLN A 228 -9.53 -12.51 5.88
N THR A 229 -10.22 -13.58 5.49
CA THR A 229 -9.66 -14.69 4.70
C THR A 229 -9.65 -14.48 3.18
N PRO A 230 -10.39 -13.50 2.60
CA PRO A 230 -10.12 -13.08 1.22
C PRO A 230 -9.61 -11.64 1.09
N ALA A 231 -9.72 -10.81 2.13
CA ALA A 231 -9.32 -9.40 2.05
C ALA A 231 -7.81 -9.19 2.29
N ASN A 232 -7.27 -8.18 1.61
CA ASN A 232 -5.93 -7.68 1.80
C ASN A 232 -5.77 -7.10 3.22
N VAL A 233 -4.91 -7.74 4.01
CA VAL A 233 -4.61 -7.36 5.40
C VAL A 233 -4.06 -5.93 5.52
N ARG A 234 -3.40 -5.40 4.48
CA ARG A 234 -2.92 -4.01 4.46
C ARG A 234 -4.07 -3.01 4.51
N SER A 235 -5.12 -3.24 3.72
CA SER A 235 -6.30 -2.35 3.67
C SER A 235 -7.05 -2.32 5.00
N ILE A 236 -7.18 -3.48 5.65
CA ILE A 236 -7.80 -3.60 6.98
C ILE A 236 -6.95 -2.87 8.03
N ALA A 237 -5.64 -3.14 8.07
CA ALA A 237 -4.75 -2.56 9.06
C ALA A 237 -4.65 -1.04 8.92
N GLN A 238 -4.62 -0.53 7.68
CA GLN A 238 -4.71 0.90 7.40
C GLN A 238 -6.06 1.48 7.87
N GLY A 239 -7.18 0.80 7.61
CA GLY A 239 -8.50 1.24 8.09
C GLY A 239 -8.53 1.42 9.61
N TYR A 240 -8.02 0.44 10.36
CA TYR A 240 -7.89 0.56 11.81
C TYR A 240 -6.93 1.67 12.26
N ALA A 241 -5.82 1.88 11.56
CA ALA A 241 -4.90 2.96 11.87
C ALA A 241 -5.54 4.34 11.64
N ILE A 242 -6.32 4.50 10.56
CA ILE A 242 -7.04 5.74 10.24
C ILE A 242 -8.07 6.11 11.31
N THR A 243 -8.64 5.16 12.03
CA THR A 243 -9.61 5.46 13.10
C THR A 243 -9.05 5.21 14.49
N GLY A 244 -7.74 5.03 14.59
CA GLY A 244 -7.01 4.99 15.85
C GLY A 244 -7.15 3.70 16.65
N TYR A 245 -7.73 2.62 16.11
CA TYR A 245 -7.92 1.32 16.79
C TYR A 245 -6.59 0.58 17.05
N HIS A 246 -5.74 1.14 17.91
CA HIS A 246 -4.36 0.74 18.11
C HIS A 246 -4.20 -0.73 18.54
N TYR A 247 -5.12 -1.26 19.35
CA TYR A 247 -5.07 -2.67 19.75
C TYR A 247 -5.17 -3.59 18.53
N GLN A 248 -6.13 -3.33 17.65
CA GLN A 248 -6.37 -4.09 16.42
C GLN A 248 -5.19 -3.91 15.46
N VAL A 249 -4.69 -2.69 15.32
CA VAL A 249 -3.47 -2.41 14.54
C VAL A 249 -2.30 -3.26 15.04
N GLU A 250 -2.05 -3.34 16.35
CA GLU A 250 -0.96 -4.15 16.91
C GLU A 250 -1.17 -5.66 16.73
N GLN A 251 -2.42 -6.15 16.80
CA GLN A 251 -2.73 -7.54 16.49
C GLN A 251 -2.40 -7.87 15.03
N TYR A 252 -2.78 -7.00 14.10
CA TYR A 252 -2.46 -7.17 12.68
C TYR A 252 -0.96 -7.09 12.43
N ARG A 253 -0.26 -6.08 12.97
CA ARG A 253 1.20 -5.94 12.83
C ARG A 253 1.96 -7.18 13.30
N LYS A 254 1.57 -7.78 14.43
CA LYS A 254 2.23 -8.98 14.97
C LYS A 254 2.04 -10.21 14.08
N LYS A 255 0.89 -10.32 13.42
CA LYS A 255 0.54 -11.46 12.58
C LYS A 255 1.00 -11.28 11.12
N HIS A 256 1.06 -10.03 10.65
CA HIS A 256 1.25 -9.65 9.25
C HIS A 256 2.31 -8.55 9.14
N LYS A 257 3.56 -8.91 8.90
CA LYS A 257 4.66 -7.93 8.77
C LYS A 257 4.48 -7.03 7.54
N GLU A 258 3.81 -7.53 6.51
CA GLU A 258 3.52 -6.85 5.25
C GLU A 258 2.60 -5.64 5.38
N CYS A 259 1.94 -5.40 6.53
CA CYS A 259 1.04 -4.27 6.73
C CYS A 259 1.68 -3.04 7.39
N ILE A 260 2.97 -3.10 7.75
CA ILE A 260 3.67 -2.01 8.46
C ILE A 260 3.56 -0.67 7.71
N ASP A 261 3.79 -0.67 6.40
CA ASP A 261 3.72 0.55 5.58
C ASP A 261 2.31 1.13 5.51
N ALA A 262 1.31 0.26 5.37
CA ALA A 262 -0.09 0.66 5.28
C ALA A 262 -0.60 1.23 6.61
N ILE A 263 -0.15 0.67 7.75
CA ILE A 263 -0.42 1.20 9.08
C ILE A 263 0.20 2.59 9.26
N ALA A 264 1.49 2.74 8.92
CA ALA A 264 2.19 4.01 9.06
C ALA A 264 1.58 5.10 8.17
N GLN A 265 1.20 4.75 6.94
CA GLN A 265 0.43 5.64 6.06
C GLN A 265 -0.92 6.02 6.69
N GLY A 266 -1.64 5.06 7.29
CA GLY A 266 -2.91 5.32 7.98
C GLY A 266 -2.77 6.34 9.12
N TYR A 267 -1.75 6.20 9.97
CA TYR A 267 -1.45 7.18 11.02
C TYR A 267 -1.00 8.54 10.46
N ALA A 268 -0.30 8.57 9.32
CA ALA A 268 0.10 9.81 8.66
C ALA A 268 -1.12 10.55 8.08
N ILE A 269 -2.09 9.83 7.51
CA ILE A 269 -3.37 10.36 7.02
C ILE A 269 -4.13 11.05 8.17
N THR A 270 -4.04 10.51 9.38
CA THR A 270 -4.69 11.07 10.58
C THR A 270 -3.77 11.96 11.39
N GLY A 271 -2.58 12.34 10.88
CA GLY A 271 -1.66 13.20 11.61
C GLY A 271 -1.20 12.69 12.99
N ASP A 272 -1.24 11.39 13.28
CA ASP A 272 -0.69 10.82 14.52
C ASP A 272 0.84 10.68 14.39
N HIS A 273 1.53 11.80 14.55
CA HIS A 273 2.98 11.90 14.37
C HIS A 273 3.75 10.97 15.30
N ALA A 274 3.29 10.78 16.54
CA ALA A 274 3.95 9.90 17.50
C ALA A 274 3.91 8.44 17.02
N LYS A 275 2.75 7.97 16.54
CA LYS A 275 2.64 6.62 15.97
C LYS A 275 3.38 6.48 14.65
N VAL A 276 3.37 7.50 13.80
CA VAL A 276 4.17 7.50 12.57
C VAL A 276 5.67 7.31 12.88
N GLU A 277 6.22 8.06 13.84
CA GLU A 277 7.62 7.94 14.23
C GLU A 277 7.93 6.60 14.92
N GLU A 278 7.02 6.07 15.75
CA GLU A 278 7.13 4.72 16.30
C GLU A 278 7.28 3.70 15.17
N TYR A 279 6.40 3.76 14.17
CA TYR A 279 6.40 2.80 13.06
C TYR A 279 7.60 2.95 12.13
N ARG A 280 8.04 4.19 11.84
CA ARG A 280 9.24 4.45 11.05
C ARG A 280 10.49 3.91 11.74
N THR A 281 10.68 4.22 13.03
CA THR A 281 11.93 3.91 13.73
C THR A 281 12.02 2.46 14.17
N ARG A 282 10.96 1.94 14.79
CA ARG A 282 10.92 0.61 15.40
C ARG A 282 10.59 -0.48 14.39
N TYR A 283 9.65 -0.22 13.48
CA TYR A 283 9.16 -1.22 12.53
C TYR A 283 9.65 -1.01 11.10
N LYS A 284 10.47 0.03 10.87
CA LYS A 284 11.08 0.35 9.57
C LYS A 284 10.06 0.61 8.46
N ALA A 285 8.94 1.25 8.82
CA ALA A 285 7.93 1.64 7.85
C ALA A 285 8.51 2.55 6.76
N SER A 286 8.02 2.37 5.53
CA SER A 286 8.42 3.12 4.35
C SER A 286 8.15 4.62 4.51
N VAL A 287 9.23 5.41 4.44
CA VAL A 287 9.18 6.88 4.43
C VAL A 287 8.38 7.43 3.25
N HIS A 288 8.27 6.67 2.16
CA HIS A 288 7.48 7.02 1.00
C HIS A 288 5.97 6.90 1.27
N ALA A 289 5.56 5.80 1.92
CA ALA A 289 4.17 5.58 2.29
C ALA A 289 3.69 6.62 3.33
N ILE A 290 4.55 6.96 4.28
CA ILE A 290 4.29 8.00 5.27
C ILE A 290 4.13 9.37 4.61
N ALA A 291 5.06 9.77 3.73
CA ALA A 291 4.98 11.05 3.04
C ALA A 291 3.76 11.15 2.11
N GLU A 292 3.38 10.06 1.43
CA GLU A 292 2.11 9.99 0.68
C GLU A 292 0.91 10.20 1.62
N GLY A 293 0.91 9.58 2.80
CA GLY A 293 -0.15 9.76 3.80
C GLY A 293 -0.28 11.20 4.31
N TYR A 294 0.83 11.88 4.61
CA TYR A 294 0.79 13.29 4.97
C TYR A 294 0.37 14.19 3.81
N ALA A 295 0.73 13.87 2.57
CA ALA A 295 0.30 14.61 1.39
C ALA A 295 -1.22 14.44 1.15
N LEU A 296 -1.75 13.23 1.35
CA LEU A 296 -3.20 12.96 1.35
C LEU A 296 -3.93 13.78 2.43
N ALA A 297 -3.33 13.94 3.61
CA ALA A 297 -3.88 14.75 4.69
C ALA A 297 -3.69 16.26 4.50
N GLY A 298 -2.96 16.70 3.47
CA GLY A 298 -2.62 18.11 3.28
C GLY A 298 -1.59 18.67 4.26
N ASN A 299 -0.87 17.83 5.01
CA ASN A 299 0.15 18.27 5.97
C ASN A 299 1.48 18.60 5.27
N HIS A 300 1.55 19.79 4.67
CA HIS A 300 2.71 20.23 3.88
C HIS A 300 4.02 20.26 4.66
N ILE A 301 3.97 20.64 5.94
CA ILE A 301 5.16 20.72 6.81
C ILE A 301 5.78 19.34 6.97
N LYS A 302 4.97 18.33 7.32
CA LYS A 302 5.47 16.96 7.48
C LYS A 302 5.88 16.31 6.18
N VAL A 303 5.22 16.65 5.07
CA VAL A 303 5.64 16.21 3.74
C VAL A 303 7.07 16.66 3.43
N GLU A 304 7.39 17.95 3.64
CA GLU A 304 8.74 18.46 3.39
C GLU A 304 9.77 17.90 4.37
N GLU A 305 9.42 17.75 5.65
CA GLU A 305 10.27 17.08 6.65
C GLU A 305 10.68 15.68 6.17
N TYR A 306 9.72 14.87 5.71
CA TYR A 306 9.98 13.52 5.23
C TYR A 306 10.73 13.48 3.90
N ARG A 307 10.49 14.45 3.00
CA ARG A 307 11.24 14.55 1.75
C ARG A 307 12.71 14.88 2.02
N ILE A 308 12.98 15.89 2.85
CA ILE A 308 14.33 16.42 3.10
C ILE A 308 15.12 15.49 4.03
N ASN A 309 14.55 15.13 5.18
CA ASN A 309 15.29 14.45 6.24
C ASN A 309 15.29 12.93 6.08
N HIS A 310 14.34 12.39 5.32
CA HIS A 310 14.14 10.94 5.19
C HIS A 310 14.20 10.45 3.74
N GLY A 311 14.35 11.34 2.76
CA GLY A 311 14.50 10.96 1.36
C GLY A 311 13.21 10.44 0.71
N ALA A 312 12.04 10.89 1.17
CA ALA A 312 10.79 10.49 0.54
C ALA A 312 10.73 10.89 -0.94
N LYS A 313 10.33 9.95 -1.82
CA LYS A 313 10.33 10.16 -3.28
C LYS A 313 9.26 11.21 -3.68
N PRO A 314 9.63 12.27 -4.43
CA PRO A 314 8.68 13.30 -4.88
C PRO A 314 7.47 12.74 -5.65
N LEU A 315 7.64 11.65 -6.39
CA LEU A 315 6.54 10.98 -7.11
C LEU A 315 5.42 10.51 -6.17
N MET A 316 5.77 9.96 -5.00
CA MET A 316 4.79 9.43 -4.04
C MET A 316 4.06 10.56 -3.32
N ILE A 317 4.75 11.68 -3.08
CA ILE A 317 4.15 12.89 -2.53
C ILE A 317 3.17 13.52 -3.53
N ALA A 318 3.58 13.67 -4.79
CA ALA A 318 2.72 14.18 -5.86
C ALA A 318 1.47 13.31 -6.06
N LYS A 319 1.59 11.98 -5.92
CA LYS A 319 0.45 11.07 -5.87
C LYS A 319 -0.51 11.44 -4.75
N GLY A 320 -0.02 11.57 -3.52
CA GLY A 320 -0.86 11.94 -2.37
C GLY A 320 -1.58 13.27 -2.56
N TYR A 321 -0.89 14.31 -3.04
CA TYR A 321 -1.52 15.59 -3.34
C TYR A 321 -2.53 15.54 -4.49
N ALA A 322 -2.26 14.77 -5.55
CA ALA A 322 -3.20 14.62 -6.67
C ALA A 322 -4.49 13.93 -6.22
N LEU A 323 -4.36 12.87 -5.40
CA LEU A 323 -5.49 12.16 -4.79
C LEU A 323 -6.27 13.04 -3.81
N ALA A 324 -5.59 13.94 -3.08
CA ALA A 324 -6.25 14.95 -2.24
C ALA A 324 -6.84 16.13 -3.03
N GLY A 325 -6.61 16.20 -4.35
CA GLY A 325 -7.06 17.32 -5.18
C GLY A 325 -6.25 18.63 -5.00
N ASN A 326 -5.09 18.59 -4.33
CA ASN A 326 -4.25 19.77 -4.13
C ASN A 326 -3.40 20.09 -5.37
N HIS A 327 -4.04 20.71 -6.36
CA HIS A 327 -3.41 21.00 -7.65
C HIS A 327 -2.17 21.89 -7.55
N ALA A 328 -2.21 22.91 -6.69
CA ALA A 328 -1.10 23.83 -6.51
C ALA A 328 0.18 23.08 -6.08
N LYS A 329 0.07 22.18 -5.10
CA LYS A 329 1.20 21.37 -4.64
C LYS A 329 1.65 20.34 -5.66
N VAL A 330 0.73 19.75 -6.43
CA VAL A 330 1.11 18.86 -7.54
C VAL A 330 1.94 19.61 -8.58
N GLN A 331 1.57 20.83 -8.95
CA GLN A 331 2.33 21.64 -9.90
C GLN A 331 3.70 22.04 -9.36
N GLU A 332 3.77 22.45 -8.09
CA GLU A 332 5.04 22.74 -7.40
C GLU A 332 5.98 21.52 -7.45
N TYR A 333 5.48 20.33 -7.11
CA TYR A 333 6.28 19.10 -7.14
C TYR A 333 6.68 18.70 -8.56
N ARG A 334 5.79 18.91 -9.54
CA ARG A 334 6.11 18.68 -10.96
C ARG A 334 7.28 19.54 -11.41
N THR A 335 7.26 20.83 -11.11
CA THR A 335 8.28 21.78 -11.59
C THR A 335 9.59 21.65 -10.84
N THR A 336 9.53 21.53 -9.51
CA THR A 336 10.72 21.55 -8.64
C THR A 336 11.41 20.19 -8.56
N HIS A 337 10.67 19.10 -8.73
CA HIS A 337 11.18 17.74 -8.58
C HIS A 337 11.02 16.87 -9.82
N HIS A 338 10.66 17.47 -10.96
CA HIS A 338 10.55 16.81 -12.27
C HIS A 338 9.68 15.55 -12.26
N VAL A 339 8.58 15.58 -11.51
CA VAL A 339 7.61 14.48 -11.50
C VAL A 339 6.98 14.34 -12.89
N SER A 340 6.94 13.12 -13.41
CA SER A 340 6.41 12.80 -14.75
C SER A 340 4.97 13.28 -14.95
N LEU A 341 4.72 13.96 -16.07
CA LEU A 341 3.38 14.38 -16.49
C LEU A 341 2.43 13.19 -16.64
N PHE A 342 2.92 12.05 -17.15
CA PHE A 342 2.11 10.84 -17.32
C PHE A 342 1.62 10.32 -15.97
N SER A 343 2.50 10.29 -14.96
CA SER A 343 2.13 9.87 -13.61
C SER A 343 1.09 10.80 -13.00
N ILE A 344 1.27 12.12 -13.16
CA ILE A 344 0.32 13.11 -12.65
C ILE A 344 -1.05 12.97 -13.31
N ALA A 345 -1.11 12.82 -14.64
CA ALA A 345 -2.36 12.61 -15.36
C ALA A 345 -3.07 11.33 -14.90
N LYS A 346 -2.32 10.23 -14.73
CA LYS A 346 -2.81 8.99 -14.13
C LYS A 346 -3.40 9.21 -12.74
N TYR A 347 -2.73 9.96 -11.87
CA TYR A 347 -3.20 10.19 -10.50
C TYR A 347 -4.43 11.09 -10.43
N TYR A 348 -4.55 12.08 -11.31
CA TYR A 348 -5.79 12.86 -11.41
C TYR A 348 -6.96 12.04 -11.95
N ALA A 349 -6.72 11.19 -12.95
CA ALA A 349 -7.75 10.25 -13.42
C ALA A 349 -8.15 9.25 -12.33
N LEU A 350 -7.18 8.76 -11.55
CA LEU A 350 -7.44 7.93 -10.38
C LEU A 350 -8.24 8.66 -9.29
N ALA A 351 -7.97 9.95 -9.09
CA ALA A 351 -8.71 10.80 -8.16
C ALA A 351 -10.10 11.21 -8.67
N GLY A 352 -10.44 10.90 -9.93
CA GLY A 352 -11.68 11.37 -10.55
C GLY A 352 -11.71 12.88 -10.86
N ASN A 353 -10.56 13.55 -10.90
CA ASN A 353 -10.48 14.98 -11.17
C ASN A 353 -10.55 15.29 -12.67
N TYR A 354 -11.78 15.39 -13.19
CA TYR A 354 -12.03 15.56 -14.63
C TYR A 354 -11.45 16.84 -15.22
N ASP A 355 -11.46 17.96 -14.48
CA ASP A 355 -10.91 19.24 -14.98
C ASP A 355 -9.41 19.11 -15.26
N GLN A 356 -8.70 18.47 -14.34
CA GLN A 356 -7.26 18.23 -14.50
C GLN A 356 -6.99 17.20 -15.58
N VAL A 357 -7.79 16.12 -15.66
CA VAL A 357 -7.64 15.16 -16.76
C VAL A 357 -7.86 15.82 -18.11
N HIS A 358 -8.88 16.67 -18.26
CA HIS A 358 -9.17 17.38 -19.50
C HIS A 358 -7.99 18.28 -19.91
N TYR A 359 -7.33 18.94 -18.95
CA TYR A 359 -6.10 19.68 -19.23
C TYR A 359 -5.01 18.78 -19.83
N TYR A 360 -4.74 17.61 -19.25
CA TYR A 360 -3.73 16.67 -19.77
C TYR A 360 -4.14 15.99 -21.08
N GLN A 361 -5.43 15.75 -21.28
CA GLN A 361 -5.99 15.26 -22.54
C GLN A 361 -5.79 16.29 -23.65
N ASN A 362 -6.10 17.56 -23.41
CA ASN A 362 -5.87 18.63 -24.39
C ASN A 362 -4.37 18.79 -24.74
N LEU A 363 -3.47 18.64 -23.76
CA LEU A 363 -2.03 18.57 -24.03
C LEU A 363 -1.66 17.39 -24.94
N ALA A 364 -2.31 16.24 -24.79
CA ALA A 364 -2.09 15.08 -25.65
C ALA A 364 -2.65 15.32 -27.08
N ASP A 365 -3.83 15.91 -27.19
CA ASP A 365 -4.54 16.14 -28.45
C ASP A 365 -3.83 17.18 -29.33
N THR A 366 -3.24 18.20 -28.68
CA THR A 366 -2.50 19.28 -29.37
C THR A 366 -1.03 18.94 -29.63
N SER A 367 -0.51 17.84 -29.08
CA SER A 367 0.87 17.44 -29.28
C SER A 367 1.10 16.89 -30.69
N ARG A 368 2.19 17.33 -31.34
CA ARG A 368 2.66 16.75 -32.60
C ARG A 368 3.41 15.42 -32.40
N ASP A 369 3.84 15.13 -31.18
CA ASP A 369 4.50 13.88 -30.83
C ASP A 369 3.43 12.81 -30.51
N GLN A 370 3.24 11.89 -31.46
CA GLN A 370 2.29 10.78 -31.33
C GLN A 370 2.64 9.82 -30.20
N ASN A 371 3.92 9.63 -29.88
CA ASN A 371 4.33 8.76 -28.78
C ASN A 371 3.97 9.40 -27.44
N PHE A 372 4.23 10.71 -27.31
CA PHE A 372 3.78 11.47 -26.15
C PHE A 372 2.27 11.42 -25.98
N SER A 373 1.52 11.69 -27.05
CA SER A 373 0.05 11.67 -27.03
C SER A 373 -0.48 10.31 -26.59
N LYS A 374 -0.01 9.22 -27.22
CA LYS A 374 -0.41 7.85 -26.87
C LYS A 374 -0.05 7.49 -25.42
N ALA A 375 1.14 7.87 -24.95
CA ALA A 375 1.55 7.62 -23.57
C ALA A 375 0.68 8.38 -22.55
N MET A 376 0.32 9.63 -22.85
CA MET A 376 -0.55 10.45 -22.00
C MET A 376 -1.96 9.86 -21.89
N ILE A 377 -2.59 9.56 -23.03
CA ILE A 377 -3.91 8.93 -23.06
C ILE A 377 -3.89 7.57 -22.35
N THR A 378 -2.84 6.78 -22.55
CA THR A 378 -2.68 5.49 -21.85
C THR A 378 -2.62 5.69 -20.33
N ALA A 379 -1.88 6.69 -19.85
CA ALA A 379 -1.78 6.99 -18.42
C ALA A 379 -3.12 7.44 -17.81
N ILE A 380 -3.88 8.27 -18.53
CA ILE A 380 -5.22 8.70 -18.13
C ILE A 380 -6.15 7.49 -18.00
N VAL A 381 -6.20 6.63 -19.02
CA VAL A 381 -7.04 5.42 -18.99
C VAL A 381 -6.65 4.46 -17.88
N GLN A 382 -5.35 4.28 -17.62
CA GLN A 382 -4.92 3.50 -16.46
C GLN A 382 -5.48 4.08 -15.15
N GLY A 383 -5.45 5.40 -14.99
CA GLY A 383 -6.03 6.07 -13.82
C GLY A 383 -7.53 5.81 -13.69
N TYR A 384 -8.30 5.96 -14.77
CA TYR A 384 -9.72 5.66 -14.76
C TYR A 384 -10.04 4.18 -14.52
N ALA A 385 -9.26 3.26 -15.08
CA ALA A 385 -9.45 1.82 -14.84
C ALA A 385 -9.15 1.46 -13.38
N LEU A 386 -8.10 2.03 -12.79
CA LEU A 386 -7.79 1.88 -11.36
C LEU A 386 -8.84 2.55 -10.45
N ALA A 387 -9.50 3.61 -10.91
CA ALA A 387 -10.65 4.22 -10.22
C ALA A 387 -11.97 3.50 -10.50
N GLU A 388 -11.95 2.47 -11.36
CA GLU A 388 -13.14 1.73 -11.79
C GLU A 388 -14.20 2.61 -12.48
N ASN A 389 -13.76 3.67 -13.14
CA ASN A 389 -14.60 4.55 -13.95
C ASN A 389 -14.81 3.93 -15.35
N TYR A 390 -15.73 2.96 -15.43
CA TYR A 390 -15.95 2.17 -16.64
C TYR A 390 -16.35 3.00 -17.86
N ASP A 391 -17.20 4.02 -17.66
CA ASP A 391 -17.70 4.86 -18.74
C ASP A 391 -16.55 5.63 -19.40
N LYS A 392 -15.66 6.23 -18.59
CA LYS A 392 -14.48 6.92 -19.13
C LYS A 392 -13.45 5.97 -19.74
N VAL A 393 -13.28 4.78 -19.19
CA VAL A 393 -12.43 3.77 -19.82
C VAL A 393 -12.95 3.38 -21.20
N GLU A 394 -14.26 3.15 -21.34
CA GLU A 394 -14.88 2.80 -22.63
C GLU A 394 -14.86 3.95 -23.64
N GLU A 395 -15.11 5.19 -23.19
CA GLU A 395 -14.96 6.40 -23.99
C GLU A 395 -13.56 6.43 -24.61
N TYR A 396 -12.52 6.34 -23.78
CA TYR A 396 -11.15 6.42 -24.26
C TYR A 396 -10.72 5.20 -25.08
N ARG A 397 -11.19 3.99 -24.74
CA ARG A 397 -10.91 2.78 -25.53
C ARG A 397 -11.43 2.93 -26.95
N LYS A 398 -12.64 3.48 -27.13
CA LYS A 398 -13.28 3.64 -28.44
C LYS A 398 -12.67 4.81 -29.21
N ASP A 399 -12.58 5.97 -28.57
CA ASP A 399 -12.24 7.22 -29.24
C ASP A 399 -10.73 7.32 -29.51
N TYR A 400 -9.91 6.81 -28.60
CA TYR A 400 -8.45 6.87 -28.68
C TYR A 400 -7.77 5.52 -28.96
N LYS A 401 -8.53 4.44 -29.14
CA LYS A 401 -8.02 3.09 -29.48
C LYS A 401 -6.94 2.60 -28.50
N VAL A 402 -7.13 2.85 -27.22
CA VAL A 402 -6.18 2.46 -26.17
C VAL A 402 -6.03 0.94 -26.11
N ASN A 403 -4.82 0.47 -25.84
CA ASN A 403 -4.52 -0.96 -25.77
C ASN A 403 -5.32 -1.63 -24.64
N VAL A 404 -6.16 -2.60 -25.02
CA VAL A 404 -7.03 -3.38 -24.13
C VAL A 404 -6.25 -4.16 -23.07
N ASP A 405 -5.00 -4.56 -23.35
CA ASP A 405 -4.12 -5.23 -22.39
C ASP A 405 -3.84 -4.34 -21.17
N VAL A 406 -3.61 -3.04 -21.41
CA VAL A 406 -3.29 -2.07 -20.35
C VAL A 406 -4.50 -1.83 -19.46
N ILE A 407 -5.70 -1.81 -20.05
CA ILE A 407 -6.96 -1.66 -19.33
C ILE A 407 -7.20 -2.90 -18.47
N ALA A 408 -7.11 -4.09 -19.06
CA ALA A 408 -7.31 -5.36 -18.35
C ALA A 408 -6.30 -5.55 -17.21
N GLN A 409 -5.03 -5.21 -17.44
CA GLN A 409 -4.01 -5.18 -16.38
C GLN A 409 -4.41 -4.24 -15.23
N SER A 410 -4.92 -3.04 -15.54
CA SER A 410 -5.33 -2.07 -14.52
C SER A 410 -6.52 -2.55 -13.70
N TYR A 411 -7.52 -3.19 -14.33
CA TYR A 411 -8.62 -3.83 -13.61
C TYR A 411 -8.14 -5.01 -12.73
N ALA A 412 -7.17 -5.79 -13.21
CA ALA A 412 -6.56 -6.85 -12.42
C ALA A 412 -5.81 -6.29 -11.19
N MET A 413 -5.16 -5.13 -11.31
CA MET A 413 -4.47 -4.46 -10.19
C MET A 413 -5.42 -4.05 -9.05
N VAL A 414 -6.69 -3.76 -9.36
CA VAL A 414 -7.72 -3.42 -8.34
C VAL A 414 -8.61 -4.60 -7.97
N GLY A 415 -8.36 -5.78 -8.56
CA GLY A 415 -9.13 -7.00 -8.28
C GLY A 415 -10.52 -7.02 -8.91
N ASN A 416 -10.76 -6.25 -9.96
CA ASN A 416 -12.06 -6.22 -10.65
C ASN A 416 -12.19 -7.41 -11.62
N TYR A 417 -12.62 -8.57 -11.10
CA TYR A 417 -12.70 -9.80 -11.88
C TYR A 417 -13.69 -9.74 -13.04
N GLU A 418 -14.83 -9.06 -12.87
CA GLU A 418 -15.86 -8.94 -13.90
C GLU A 418 -15.31 -8.20 -15.12
N LYS A 419 -14.63 -7.06 -14.90
CA LYS A 419 -14.05 -6.28 -16.00
C LYS A 419 -12.85 -6.95 -16.63
N VAL A 420 -12.05 -7.69 -15.85
CA VAL A 420 -10.96 -8.50 -16.42
C VAL A 420 -11.51 -9.58 -17.35
N ASP A 421 -12.55 -10.32 -16.92
CA ASP A 421 -13.18 -11.36 -17.74
C ASP A 421 -13.83 -10.76 -18.99
N GLU A 422 -14.53 -9.63 -18.86
CA GLU A 422 -15.09 -8.88 -19.98
C GLU A 422 -14.00 -8.52 -21.00
N TYR A 423 -12.89 -7.93 -20.56
CA TYR A 423 -11.82 -7.49 -21.46
C TYR A 423 -11.06 -8.65 -22.09
N GLN A 424 -10.88 -9.74 -21.35
CA GLN A 424 -10.25 -10.95 -21.89
C GLN A 424 -11.14 -11.59 -22.98
N THR A 425 -12.44 -11.75 -22.68
CA THR A 425 -13.37 -12.50 -23.55
C THR A 425 -13.89 -11.69 -24.73
N ARG A 426 -14.28 -10.42 -24.51
CA ARG A 426 -14.88 -9.56 -25.55
C ARG A 426 -13.88 -8.72 -26.32
N HIS A 427 -12.77 -8.35 -25.68
CA HIS A 427 -11.79 -7.43 -26.25
C HIS A 427 -10.46 -8.10 -26.59
N GLY A 428 -10.26 -9.37 -26.22
CA GLY A 428 -9.06 -10.14 -26.55
C GLY A 428 -7.83 -9.72 -25.76
N ALA A 429 -8.00 -9.17 -24.55
CA ALA A 429 -6.87 -8.86 -23.68
C ALA A 429 -6.07 -10.13 -23.34
N ARG A 430 -4.75 -10.04 -23.41
CA ARG A 430 -3.84 -11.19 -23.24
C ARG A 430 -3.71 -11.59 -21.78
N ALA A 431 -3.48 -12.88 -21.54
CA ALA A 431 -3.32 -13.45 -20.20
C ALA A 431 -2.11 -12.88 -19.44
N ASN A 432 -1.00 -12.59 -20.12
CA ASN A 432 0.23 -12.10 -19.47
C ASN A 432 0.02 -10.75 -18.74
N PRO A 433 -0.45 -9.66 -19.40
CA PRO A 433 -0.75 -8.40 -18.71
C PRO A 433 -1.72 -8.54 -17.54
N ILE A 434 -2.73 -9.40 -17.66
CA ILE A 434 -3.70 -9.66 -16.59
C ILE A 434 -3.03 -10.32 -15.39
N ALA A 435 -2.25 -11.38 -15.62
CA ALA A 435 -1.50 -12.06 -14.57
C ALA A 435 -0.49 -11.13 -13.88
N GLN A 436 0.16 -10.23 -14.63
CA GLN A 436 1.02 -9.18 -14.10
C GLN A 436 0.27 -8.21 -13.20
N GLY A 437 -0.95 -7.80 -13.58
CA GLY A 437 -1.82 -6.95 -12.78
C GLY A 437 -2.20 -7.63 -11.46
N TYR A 438 -2.61 -8.90 -11.49
CA TYR A 438 -2.88 -9.66 -10.27
C TYR A 438 -1.65 -9.89 -9.40
N ALA A 439 -0.47 -10.11 -10.00
CA ALA A 439 0.78 -10.26 -9.25
C ALA A 439 1.15 -8.95 -8.53
N SER A 440 0.96 -7.81 -9.19
CA SER A 440 1.15 -6.48 -8.61
C SER A 440 0.14 -6.17 -7.49
N ALA A 441 -1.07 -6.73 -7.59
CA ALA A 441 -2.09 -6.67 -6.54
C ALA A 441 -1.90 -7.70 -5.41
N GLU A 442 -0.86 -8.55 -5.50
CA GLU A 442 -0.63 -9.70 -4.60
C GLU A 442 -1.80 -10.71 -4.55
N ASN A 443 -2.57 -10.80 -5.63
CA ASN A 443 -3.68 -11.76 -5.75
C ASN A 443 -3.17 -13.12 -6.27
N HIS A 444 -2.51 -13.86 -5.38
CA HIS A 444 -1.80 -15.09 -5.73
C HIS A 444 -2.70 -16.17 -6.35
N ASP A 445 -3.94 -16.31 -5.85
CA ASP A 445 -4.88 -17.31 -6.37
C ASP A 445 -5.23 -17.05 -7.83
N LYS A 446 -5.50 -15.79 -8.18
CA LYS A 446 -5.75 -15.40 -9.57
C LYS A 446 -4.50 -15.48 -10.45
N VAL A 447 -3.33 -15.16 -9.91
CA VAL A 447 -2.08 -15.37 -10.66
C VAL A 447 -1.90 -16.85 -11.01
N GLU A 448 -2.13 -17.77 -10.07
CA GLU A 448 -2.05 -19.21 -10.34
C GLU A 448 -3.13 -19.69 -11.32
N GLU A 449 -4.36 -19.18 -11.21
CA GLU A 449 -5.42 -19.44 -12.19
C GLU A 449 -4.96 -19.05 -13.60
N TYR A 450 -4.40 -17.85 -13.77
CA TYR A 450 -3.93 -17.39 -15.09
C TYR A 450 -2.71 -18.13 -15.60
N ARG A 451 -1.77 -18.49 -14.72
CA ARG A 451 -0.62 -19.32 -15.08
C ARG A 451 -1.05 -20.69 -15.58
N THR A 452 -2.00 -21.33 -14.90
CA THR A 452 -2.40 -22.72 -15.19
C THR A 452 -3.45 -22.85 -16.29
N LYS A 453 -4.51 -22.04 -16.24
CA LYS A 453 -5.65 -22.13 -17.16
C LYS A 453 -5.43 -21.37 -18.46
N PHE A 454 -4.74 -20.24 -18.38
CA PHE A 454 -4.53 -19.33 -19.51
C PHE A 454 -3.07 -19.26 -19.98
N ASN A 455 -2.22 -20.16 -19.46
CA ASN A 455 -0.81 -20.31 -19.81
C ASN A 455 -0.01 -18.98 -19.75
N ALA A 456 -0.28 -18.16 -18.74
CA ALA A 456 0.45 -16.91 -18.55
C ALA A 456 1.94 -17.19 -18.26
N ASP A 457 2.82 -16.40 -18.91
CA ASP A 457 4.27 -16.57 -18.83
C ASP A 457 4.80 -16.34 -17.40
N VAL A 458 5.50 -17.35 -16.88
CA VAL A 458 6.14 -17.34 -15.57
C VAL A 458 7.12 -16.16 -15.43
N ASN A 459 7.84 -15.80 -16.49
CA ASN A 459 8.78 -14.67 -16.44
C ASN A 459 8.06 -13.33 -16.31
N ALA A 460 6.94 -13.14 -17.02
CA ALA A 460 6.13 -11.94 -16.90
C ALA A 460 5.56 -11.78 -15.48
N ILE A 461 5.10 -12.89 -14.88
CA ILE A 461 4.58 -12.92 -13.51
C ILE A 461 5.69 -12.60 -12.49
N VAL A 462 6.85 -13.26 -12.58
CA VAL A 462 7.93 -13.05 -11.61
C VAL A 462 8.48 -11.63 -11.66
N GLU A 463 8.55 -11.02 -12.85
CA GLU A 463 8.95 -9.63 -13.02
C GLU A 463 7.99 -8.70 -12.25
N SER A 464 6.69 -8.98 -12.29
CA SER A 464 5.68 -8.19 -11.57
C SER A 464 5.74 -8.40 -10.06
N TYR A 465 5.99 -9.63 -9.58
CA TYR A 465 6.24 -9.83 -8.15
C TYR A 465 7.50 -9.13 -7.66
N ALA A 466 8.58 -9.14 -8.46
CA ALA A 466 9.81 -8.42 -8.15
C ALA A 466 9.59 -6.90 -8.15
N LEU A 467 8.84 -6.37 -9.12
CA LEU A 467 8.42 -4.97 -9.17
C LEU A 467 7.60 -4.57 -7.93
N ALA A 468 6.69 -5.43 -7.49
CA ALA A 468 5.88 -5.25 -6.28
C ALA A 468 6.68 -5.47 -4.97
N GLY A 469 7.92 -5.95 -5.06
CA GLY A 469 8.76 -6.25 -3.88
C GLY A 469 8.37 -7.53 -3.14
N ASN A 470 7.57 -8.41 -3.74
CA ASN A 470 7.16 -9.68 -3.12
C ASN A 470 8.25 -10.75 -3.27
N HIS A 471 9.29 -10.64 -2.46
CA HIS A 471 10.47 -11.51 -2.49
C HIS A 471 10.13 -12.99 -2.31
N ALA A 472 9.18 -13.30 -1.42
CA ALA A 472 8.77 -14.68 -1.16
C ALA A 472 8.18 -15.33 -2.43
N LYS A 473 7.30 -14.62 -3.14
CA LYS A 473 6.74 -15.13 -4.39
C LYS A 473 7.73 -15.14 -5.54
N VAL A 474 8.67 -14.19 -5.59
CA VAL A 474 9.77 -14.24 -6.55
C VAL A 474 10.57 -15.53 -6.39
N GLU A 475 10.94 -15.89 -5.17
CA GLU A 475 11.70 -17.11 -4.88
C GLU A 475 10.88 -18.39 -5.13
N GLU A 476 9.59 -18.39 -4.78
CA GLU A 476 8.67 -19.49 -5.12
C GLU A 476 8.63 -19.70 -6.64
N TYR A 477 8.46 -18.63 -7.43
CA TYR A 477 8.40 -18.70 -8.89
C TYR A 477 9.72 -19.11 -9.52
N ARG A 478 10.85 -18.60 -8.99
CA ARG A 478 12.18 -18.99 -9.43
C ARG A 478 12.41 -20.49 -9.26
N THR A 479 12.07 -21.04 -8.08
CA THR A 479 12.40 -22.42 -7.71
C THR A 479 11.38 -23.44 -8.21
N LYS A 480 10.09 -23.16 -8.10
CA LYS A 480 9.00 -24.09 -8.44
C LYS A 480 8.57 -24.01 -9.90
N HIS A 481 8.67 -22.82 -10.50
CA HIS A 481 8.16 -22.55 -11.84
C HIS A 481 9.25 -22.25 -12.87
N GLY A 482 10.53 -22.23 -12.45
CA GLY A 482 11.68 -22.04 -13.35
C GLY A 482 11.80 -20.62 -13.90
N ALA A 483 11.32 -19.62 -13.16
CA ALA A 483 11.42 -18.23 -13.58
C ALA A 483 12.89 -17.78 -13.75
N SER A 484 13.18 -17.06 -14.83
CA SER A 484 14.56 -16.68 -15.16
C SER A 484 15.10 -15.57 -14.26
N LEU A 485 16.38 -15.66 -13.89
CA LEU A 485 17.09 -14.61 -13.14
C LEU A 485 17.05 -13.26 -13.87
N LYS A 486 17.04 -13.26 -15.21
CA LYS A 486 16.95 -12.04 -16.01
C LYS A 486 15.65 -11.29 -15.74
N ALA A 487 14.51 -11.98 -15.75
CA ALA A 487 13.20 -11.37 -15.47
C ALA A 487 13.12 -10.82 -14.04
N ILE A 488 13.65 -11.57 -13.07
CA ILE A 488 13.71 -11.15 -11.66
C ILE A 488 14.52 -9.87 -11.49
N ILE A 489 15.72 -9.82 -12.08
CA ILE A 489 16.59 -8.63 -12.04
C ILE A 489 15.91 -7.44 -12.73
N THR A 490 15.24 -7.65 -13.87
CA THR A 490 14.46 -6.59 -14.54
C THR A 490 13.39 -6.01 -13.60
N GLY A 491 12.61 -6.86 -12.93
CA GLY A 491 11.57 -6.40 -12.01
C GLY A 491 12.11 -5.57 -10.84
N TYR A 492 13.21 -6.02 -10.20
CA TYR A 492 13.83 -5.24 -9.12
C TYR A 492 14.53 -3.96 -9.60
N ASN A 493 15.08 -3.95 -10.81
CA ASN A 493 15.59 -2.72 -11.45
C ASN A 493 14.47 -1.69 -11.59
N LEU A 494 13.30 -2.10 -12.07
CA LEU A 494 12.13 -1.23 -12.18
C LEU A 494 11.62 -0.76 -10.80
N ALA A 495 11.70 -1.60 -9.77
CA ALA A 495 11.39 -1.22 -8.39
C ALA A 495 12.45 -0.28 -7.76
N GLY A 496 13.65 -0.20 -8.35
CA GLY A 496 14.81 0.46 -7.76
C GLY A 496 15.35 -0.24 -6.51
N ASN A 497 15.10 -1.55 -6.36
CA ASN A 497 15.56 -2.34 -5.21
C ASN A 497 17.00 -2.80 -5.42
N LYS A 498 17.94 -1.87 -5.19
CA LYS A 498 19.39 -2.07 -5.39
C LYS A 498 19.92 -3.29 -4.62
N GLU A 499 19.50 -3.45 -3.37
CA GLU A 499 19.93 -4.56 -2.51
C GLU A 499 19.61 -5.91 -3.16
N LYS A 500 18.36 -6.11 -3.59
CA LYS A 500 17.96 -7.36 -4.24
C LYS A 500 18.64 -7.54 -5.59
N ILE A 501 18.82 -6.49 -6.38
CA ILE A 501 19.59 -6.57 -7.62
C ILE A 501 21.00 -7.10 -7.34
N ARG A 502 21.66 -6.61 -6.27
CA ARG A 502 23.00 -7.10 -5.88
C ARG A 502 22.98 -8.55 -5.42
N GLU A 503 21.98 -8.94 -4.63
CA GLU A 503 21.78 -10.31 -4.19
C GLU A 503 21.63 -11.28 -5.38
N TYR A 504 20.82 -10.93 -6.38
CA TYR A 504 20.68 -11.74 -7.60
C TYR A 504 21.91 -11.67 -8.51
N ASP A 505 22.61 -10.53 -8.59
CA ASP A 505 23.87 -10.41 -9.33
C ASP A 505 24.93 -11.38 -8.79
N ILE A 506 25.13 -11.41 -7.47
CA ILE A 506 26.10 -12.33 -6.85
C ILE A 506 25.62 -13.77 -6.97
N ASN A 507 24.34 -14.06 -6.76
CA ASN A 507 23.81 -15.42 -6.94
C ASN A 507 23.96 -15.91 -8.38
N LYS A 508 23.79 -15.03 -9.37
CA LYS A 508 24.02 -15.34 -10.79
C LYS A 508 25.49 -15.61 -11.07
N LEU A 509 26.40 -14.81 -10.54
CA LEU A 509 27.85 -15.03 -10.65
C LEU A 509 28.24 -16.38 -10.05
N LEU A 510 27.79 -16.66 -8.82
CA LEU A 510 28.07 -17.91 -8.12
C LEU A 510 27.50 -19.14 -8.84
N SER A 511 26.27 -19.05 -9.34
CA SER A 511 25.61 -20.17 -10.03
C SER A 511 26.21 -20.38 -11.42
N GLY A 512 26.47 -19.31 -12.18
CA GLY A 512 27.12 -19.38 -13.49
C GLY A 512 28.52 -20.00 -13.41
N TYR A 513 29.28 -19.65 -12.37
CA TYR A 513 30.57 -20.30 -12.10
C TYR A 513 30.43 -21.82 -11.89
N LEU A 514 29.43 -22.28 -11.12
CA LEU A 514 29.20 -23.70 -10.89
C LEU A 514 28.77 -24.42 -12.17
N GLU A 515 27.86 -23.83 -12.96
CA GLU A 515 27.43 -24.37 -14.25
C GLU A 515 28.61 -24.54 -15.22
N ASP A 516 29.47 -23.53 -15.35
CA ASP A 516 30.65 -23.60 -16.21
C ASP A 516 31.66 -24.64 -15.73
N ARG A 517 31.77 -24.81 -14.40
CA ARG A 517 32.65 -25.83 -13.82
C ARG A 517 32.11 -27.25 -14.02
N GLU A 518 30.79 -27.41 -14.02
CA GLU A 518 30.10 -28.69 -14.27
C GLU A 518 30.19 -29.13 -15.74
N LYS A 519 30.37 -28.21 -16.69
CA LYS A 519 30.65 -28.53 -18.10
C LYS A 519 32.05 -29.13 -18.32
N VAL A 520 32.95 -29.03 -17.34
CA VAL A 520 34.30 -29.61 -17.45
C VAL A 520 34.24 -31.09 -17.10
N VAL A 521 34.24 -31.93 -18.14
CA VAL A 521 34.19 -33.39 -18.05
C VAL A 521 35.54 -34.03 -18.40
N ASP A 522 35.77 -35.25 -17.92
CA ASP A 522 36.91 -36.09 -18.34
C ASP A 522 36.64 -36.78 -19.69
N SER A 523 37.61 -37.58 -20.14
CA SER A 523 37.50 -38.35 -21.39
C SER A 523 36.37 -39.39 -21.37
N SER A 524 35.81 -39.72 -20.20
CA SER A 524 34.64 -40.60 -20.05
C SER A 524 33.31 -39.85 -20.04
N GLY A 525 33.34 -38.51 -20.13
CA GLY A 525 32.14 -37.66 -20.04
C GLY A 525 31.66 -37.41 -18.61
N LYS A 526 32.42 -37.82 -17.59
CA LYS A 526 32.09 -37.59 -16.17
C LYS A 526 32.63 -36.23 -15.73
N ILE A 527 31.84 -35.49 -14.94
CA ILE A 527 32.25 -34.17 -14.42
C ILE A 527 33.53 -34.33 -13.59
N LYS A 528 34.56 -33.55 -13.92
CA LYS A 528 35.84 -33.63 -13.21
C LYS A 528 35.73 -33.00 -11.83
N GLU A 529 36.15 -33.74 -10.78
CA GLU A 529 36.22 -33.20 -9.42
C GLU A 529 37.33 -32.14 -9.27
N TYR A 530 38.47 -32.36 -9.92
CA TYR A 530 39.59 -31.42 -10.01
C TYR A 530 39.73 -30.92 -11.46
N PHE A 531 40.36 -29.77 -11.65
CA PHE A 531 40.48 -29.14 -12.97
C PHE A 531 41.69 -29.72 -13.71
N HIS A 532 42.75 -30.05 -12.97
CA HIS A 532 43.95 -30.71 -13.46
C HIS A 532 44.20 -32.03 -12.74
N ASP A 533 44.58 -33.06 -13.50
CA ASP A 533 44.77 -34.43 -13.03
C ASP A 533 46.15 -34.66 -12.36
N PHE A 534 46.96 -33.63 -12.14
CA PHE A 534 48.33 -33.76 -11.59
C PHE A 534 48.58 -32.91 -10.31
N PHE A 535 47.69 -31.99 -9.95
CA PHE A 535 47.89 -31.04 -8.84
C PHE A 535 46.77 -31.05 -7.79
N PHE A 536 46.36 -32.25 -7.35
CA PHE A 536 45.25 -32.43 -6.40
C PHE A 536 45.47 -31.73 -5.04
N CYS A 537 46.73 -31.62 -4.61
CA CYS A 537 47.08 -31.11 -3.28
C CYS A 537 46.91 -29.59 -3.14
N VAL A 538 46.92 -28.85 -4.25
CA VAL A 538 46.88 -27.38 -4.26
C VAL A 538 45.53 -26.88 -4.75
N GLN A 539 44.80 -27.67 -5.54
CA GLN A 539 43.53 -27.26 -6.13
C GLN A 539 42.33 -27.60 -5.23
N LYS A 540 41.36 -26.68 -5.15
CA LYS A 540 40.06 -26.96 -4.54
C LYS A 540 39.17 -27.79 -5.48
N SER A 541 38.54 -28.80 -4.90
CA SER A 541 37.60 -29.71 -5.56
C SER A 541 36.28 -29.02 -5.92
N LEU A 542 35.53 -29.57 -6.87
CA LEU A 542 34.19 -29.11 -7.21
C LEU A 542 33.24 -29.19 -6.00
N THR A 543 33.34 -30.25 -5.20
CA THR A 543 32.53 -30.42 -3.99
C THR A 543 32.83 -29.33 -2.95
N GLN A 544 34.11 -29.02 -2.70
CA GLN A 544 34.48 -27.90 -1.82
C GLN A 544 33.92 -26.57 -2.34
N LYS A 545 34.00 -26.35 -3.67
CA LYS A 545 33.47 -25.15 -4.31
C LYS A 545 31.95 -25.05 -4.19
N ARG A 546 31.21 -26.14 -4.45
CA ARG A 546 29.76 -26.20 -4.25
C ARG A 546 29.37 -25.89 -2.81
N ASN A 547 30.05 -26.50 -1.84
CA ASN A 547 29.78 -26.26 -0.42
C ASN A 547 30.04 -24.80 -0.03
N ALA A 548 31.19 -24.24 -0.43
CA ALA A 548 31.51 -22.86 -0.12
C ALA A 548 30.55 -21.85 -0.78
N VAL A 549 30.15 -22.10 -2.03
CA VAL A 549 29.12 -21.29 -2.72
C VAL A 549 27.77 -21.39 -2.02
N LYS A 550 27.35 -22.59 -1.64
CA LYS A 550 26.09 -22.83 -0.91
C LYS A 550 26.04 -22.07 0.41
N GLU A 551 27.15 -22.03 1.15
CA GLU A 551 27.23 -21.25 2.39
C GLU A 551 27.13 -19.74 2.15
N ILE A 552 27.71 -19.18 1.07
CA ILE A 552 27.45 -17.78 0.69
C ILE A 552 25.97 -17.57 0.38
N GLN A 553 25.36 -18.44 -0.44
CA GLN A 553 23.96 -18.30 -0.84
C GLN A 553 23.03 -18.33 0.37
N ARG A 554 23.29 -19.20 1.35
CA ARG A 554 22.57 -19.25 2.63
C ARG A 554 22.75 -17.96 3.42
N ALA A 555 23.98 -17.44 3.53
CA ALA A 555 24.24 -16.18 4.21
C ALA A 555 23.51 -15.00 3.54
N LEU A 556 23.46 -14.97 2.21
CA LEU A 556 22.72 -13.95 1.43
C LEU A 556 21.20 -14.03 1.62
N GLN A 557 20.65 -15.23 1.83
CA GLN A 557 19.24 -15.45 2.18
C GLN A 557 18.91 -15.06 3.62
N GLY A 558 19.92 -14.62 4.36
CA GLY A 558 19.80 -14.30 5.77
C GLY A 558 19.69 -15.55 6.64
N GLU A 559 20.48 -16.58 6.35
CA GLU A 559 20.75 -17.63 7.32
C GLU A 559 22.01 -17.30 8.13
N LYS A 560 22.00 -17.68 9.41
CA LYS A 560 23.22 -17.61 10.23
C LYS A 560 24.19 -18.70 9.77
N VAL A 561 25.23 -18.28 9.06
CA VAL A 561 26.30 -19.14 8.55
C VAL A 561 27.61 -18.81 9.26
N VAL A 562 28.40 -19.83 9.59
CA VAL A 562 29.76 -19.68 10.08
C VAL A 562 30.70 -20.18 8.99
N PHE A 563 31.46 -19.27 8.38
CA PHE A 563 32.42 -19.65 7.35
C PHE A 563 33.69 -20.19 8.01
N SER A 564 34.05 -21.43 7.67
CA SER A 564 35.35 -21.98 8.05
C SER A 564 36.46 -21.31 7.22
N GLU A 565 37.69 -21.35 7.71
CA GLU A 565 38.86 -20.90 6.93
C GLU A 565 38.97 -21.68 5.60
N GLU A 566 38.50 -22.93 5.56
CA GLU A 566 38.44 -23.71 4.31
C GLU A 566 37.42 -23.13 3.31
N HIS A 567 36.25 -22.71 3.77
CA HIS A 567 35.27 -22.02 2.93
C HIS A 567 35.87 -20.73 2.37
N ILE A 568 36.46 -19.89 3.23
CA ILE A 568 37.06 -18.60 2.83
C ILE A 568 38.21 -18.83 1.83
N ALA A 569 39.08 -19.80 2.08
CA ALA A 569 40.16 -20.16 1.17
C ALA A 569 39.61 -20.61 -0.20
N THR A 570 38.53 -21.40 -0.21
CA THR A 570 37.88 -21.89 -1.42
C THR A 570 37.22 -20.78 -2.23
N LEU A 571 36.58 -19.82 -1.56
CA LEU A 571 35.98 -18.64 -2.20
C LEU A 571 37.01 -17.70 -2.81
N ARG A 572 38.26 -17.77 -2.36
CA ARG A 572 39.38 -16.97 -2.89
C ARG A 572 40.13 -17.66 -4.03
N ASP A 573 39.84 -18.93 -4.27
CA ASP A 573 40.56 -19.80 -5.19
C ASP A 573 40.16 -19.60 -6.66
N GLY A 574 41.16 -19.60 -7.54
CA GLY A 574 41.00 -19.65 -9.00
C GLY A 574 40.03 -18.61 -9.60
N ASN A 575 39.23 -19.07 -10.57
CA ASN A 575 38.25 -18.24 -11.28
C ASN A 575 37.13 -17.73 -10.36
N LEU A 576 36.63 -18.56 -9.43
CA LEU A 576 35.64 -18.14 -8.42
C LEU A 576 36.15 -16.93 -7.62
N GLY A 577 37.38 -17.02 -7.11
CA GLY A 577 38.01 -15.92 -6.40
C GLY A 577 38.26 -14.70 -7.26
N LYS A 578 38.56 -14.87 -8.55
CA LYS A 578 38.74 -13.74 -9.50
C LYS A 578 37.43 -12.99 -9.69
N GLU A 579 36.32 -13.70 -9.92
CA GLU A 579 35.00 -13.11 -10.09
C GLU A 579 34.50 -12.45 -8.81
N LEU A 580 34.67 -13.10 -7.64
CA LEU A 580 34.32 -12.50 -6.35
C LEU A 580 35.16 -11.26 -6.03
N ARG A 581 36.47 -11.27 -6.33
CA ARG A 581 37.31 -10.06 -6.21
C ARG A 581 36.83 -8.95 -7.14
N ALA A 582 36.44 -9.27 -8.37
CA ALA A 582 35.89 -8.27 -9.29
C ALA A 582 34.57 -7.68 -8.75
N PHE A 583 33.67 -8.53 -8.24
CA PHE A 583 32.43 -8.10 -7.59
C PHE A 583 32.70 -7.15 -6.41
N VAL A 584 33.64 -7.49 -5.52
CA VAL A 584 34.06 -6.62 -4.41
C VAL A 584 34.63 -5.29 -4.91
N LYS A 585 35.56 -5.33 -5.88
CA LYS A 585 36.20 -4.12 -6.43
C LYS A 585 35.25 -3.16 -7.11
N THR A 586 34.13 -3.64 -7.66
CA THR A 586 33.10 -2.77 -8.24
C THR A 586 32.28 -2.00 -7.21
N GLY A 587 32.52 -2.19 -5.90
CA GLY A 587 31.75 -1.57 -4.82
C GLY A 587 30.38 -2.20 -4.58
N LYS A 588 29.95 -3.16 -5.43
CA LYS A 588 28.67 -3.88 -5.27
C LYS A 588 28.58 -4.64 -3.94
N ALA A 589 29.70 -5.17 -3.45
CA ALA A 589 29.75 -5.84 -2.15
C ALA A 589 29.47 -4.88 -1.00
N ASN A 590 29.97 -3.64 -1.07
CA ASN A 590 29.78 -2.61 -0.04
C ASN A 590 28.30 -2.27 0.14
N GLU A 591 27.60 -2.10 -0.98
CA GLU A 591 26.15 -1.84 -1.01
C GLU A 591 25.37 -2.99 -0.36
N LEU A 592 25.80 -4.24 -0.60
CA LEU A 592 25.12 -5.43 -0.09
C LEU A 592 25.33 -5.64 1.42
N VAL A 593 26.51 -5.30 1.94
CA VAL A 593 26.83 -5.49 3.37
C VAL A 593 26.70 -4.21 4.20
N GLY A 594 26.38 -3.07 3.60
CA GLY A 594 26.19 -1.80 4.30
C GLY A 594 27.47 -1.19 4.90
N LYS A 595 28.65 -1.69 4.52
CA LYS A 595 29.96 -1.17 4.93
C LYS A 595 30.99 -1.39 3.84
N GLU A 596 32.06 -0.61 3.86
CA GLU A 596 33.14 -0.75 2.90
C GLU A 596 33.89 -2.07 3.12
N VAL A 597 34.09 -2.83 2.03
CA VAL A 597 34.86 -4.07 1.98
C VAL A 597 35.78 -4.07 0.76
N HIS A 598 37.03 -4.46 0.95
CA HIS A 598 38.07 -4.43 -0.09
C HIS A 598 38.52 -5.84 -0.50
N THR A 599 38.23 -6.85 0.33
CA THR A 599 38.63 -8.23 0.09
C THR A 599 37.45 -9.19 0.15
N VAL A 600 37.61 -10.36 -0.48
CA VAL A 600 36.61 -11.45 -0.39
C VAL A 600 36.44 -11.91 1.06
N ARG A 601 37.51 -11.88 1.87
CA ARG A 601 37.45 -12.20 3.30
C ARG A 601 36.60 -11.18 4.05
N GLU A 602 36.89 -9.89 3.89
CA GLU A 602 36.09 -8.83 4.51
C GLU A 602 34.62 -8.89 4.10
N PHE A 603 34.33 -9.21 2.84
CA PHE A 603 32.96 -9.43 2.37
C PHE A 603 32.27 -10.60 3.06
N VAL A 604 32.93 -11.76 3.17
CA VAL A 604 32.39 -12.94 3.84
C VAL A 604 32.22 -12.71 5.35
N ASP A 605 33.20 -12.07 5.98
CA ASP A 605 33.14 -11.67 7.39
C ASP A 605 32.00 -10.67 7.61
N ALA A 606 31.77 -9.76 6.67
CA ALA A 606 30.66 -8.81 6.71
C ALA A 606 29.30 -9.51 6.60
N LEU A 607 29.15 -10.48 5.70
CA LEU A 607 27.95 -11.30 5.57
C LEU A 607 27.64 -12.06 6.86
N GLN A 608 28.66 -12.72 7.44
CA GLN A 608 28.52 -13.44 8.71
C GLN A 608 28.11 -12.50 9.87
N ASN A 609 28.64 -11.27 9.87
CA ASN A 609 28.39 -10.30 10.94
C ASN A 609 27.11 -9.48 10.77
N ASN A 610 26.59 -9.29 9.55
CA ASN A 610 25.31 -8.60 9.31
C ASN A 610 24.11 -9.31 9.97
N PHE A 611 24.25 -10.59 10.31
CA PHE A 611 23.28 -11.31 11.11
C PHE A 611 23.27 -10.91 12.60
N SER A 612 24.41 -10.46 13.13
CA SER A 612 24.54 -10.11 14.55
C SER A 612 23.95 -8.75 14.89
N SER A 613 23.82 -7.85 13.90
CA SER A 613 23.13 -6.56 14.03
C SER A 613 21.62 -6.68 13.83
N GLN A 614 21.14 -7.57 12.95
CA GLN A 614 19.70 -7.83 12.75
C GLN A 614 19.03 -8.55 13.94
N LEU A 615 19.79 -9.22 14.82
CA LEU A 615 19.28 -9.88 16.03
C LEU A 615 19.38 -9.04 17.32
N LYS A 616 20.04 -7.87 17.28
CA LYS A 616 20.18 -6.95 18.44
C LYS A 616 19.20 -5.78 18.41
N THR A 617 18.27 -5.76 17.46
CA THR A 617 17.20 -4.76 17.26
C THR A 617 15.89 -5.46 16.98
#